data_AF-A0A398ABG6-F1
#
_entry.id   AF-A0A398ABG6-F1
#
_cell.length_a   1.000
_cell.length_b   1.000
_cell.length_c   1.000
_cell.angle_alpha   90.00
_cell.angle_beta   90.00
_cell.angle_gamma   90.00
#
_symmetry.space_group_name_H-M   'P 1'
#
loop_
_entity.id
_entity.type
_entity.pdbx_description
1 polymer ?
#
loop_
_entity_poly.entity_id
_entity_poly.type
_entity_poly.pdbx_seq_one_letter_code
_entity_poly.pdbx_strand_id
1 'polypeptide(L)'
;MPRLRRSPCLLLAVLFLCIHGLVHVVRAQNRTRATTHPDEARALNSIFATWKIRASNEWNISGELCSGAAIDNVSIDDGAYNPMIKCTCTFANSTCRITALFMR
;
A
#
# COMPACT_ATOMS: atom_id res chain seq x y z
N MET A 1 25.78 49.31 2.67
CA MET A 1 24.58 48.46 2.51
C MET A 1 24.71 47.68 1.20
N PRO A 2 25.12 46.39 1.21
CA PRO A 2 25.27 45.65 -0.04
C PRO A 2 23.87 45.40 -0.60
N ARG A 3 23.60 45.95 -1.79
CA ARG A 3 22.39 45.63 -2.53
C ARG A 3 22.53 44.17 -2.98
N LEU A 4 21.77 43.29 -2.34
CA LEU A 4 21.62 41.90 -2.77
C LEU A 4 20.96 41.91 -4.15
N ARG A 5 21.78 41.99 -5.20
CA ARG A 5 21.35 41.88 -6.60
C ARG A 5 20.87 40.44 -6.78
N ARG A 6 19.57 40.21 -6.54
CA ARG A 6 18.92 38.91 -6.76
C ARG A 6 19.12 38.54 -8.23
N SER A 7 20.09 37.68 -8.47
CA SER A 7 20.35 37.15 -9.80
C SER A 7 19.13 36.32 -10.22
N PRO A 8 18.49 36.64 -11.36
CA PRO A 8 17.33 35.88 -11.84
C PRO A 8 17.66 34.39 -12.03
N CYS A 9 18.92 34.06 -12.35
CA CYS A 9 19.40 32.68 -12.42
C CYS A 9 19.37 31.96 -11.06
N LEU A 10 19.69 32.67 -9.96
CA LEU A 10 19.65 32.11 -8.62
C LEU A 10 18.20 31.83 -8.18
N LEU A 11 17.27 32.72 -8.52
CA LEU A 11 15.84 32.55 -8.27
C LEU A 11 15.27 31.34 -9.03
N LEU A 12 15.64 31.17 -10.31
CA LEU A 12 15.24 30.02 -11.11
C LEU A 12 15.79 28.70 -10.53
N ALA A 13 17.07 28.66 -10.14
CA ALA A 13 17.68 27.48 -9.55
C ALA A 13 16.99 27.05 -8.24
N VAL A 14 16.68 28.02 -7.37
CA VAL A 14 15.92 27.76 -6.13
C VAL A 14 14.51 27.24 -6.45
N LEU A 15 13.83 27.80 -7.44
CA LEU A 15 12.49 27.34 -7.85
C LEU A 15 12.52 25.87 -8.33
N PHE A 16 13.49 25.51 -9.18
CA PHE A 16 13.64 24.14 -9.65
C PHE A 16 13.91 23.14 -8.51
N LEU A 17 14.79 23.50 -7.57
CA LEU A 17 15.07 22.68 -6.38
C LEU A 17 13.81 22.50 -5.51
N CYS A 18 13.03 23.56 -5.30
CA CYS A 18 11.77 23.49 -4.56
C CYS A 18 10.74 22.57 -5.24
N ILE A 19 10.57 22.69 -6.56
CA ILE A 19 9.63 21.85 -7.32
C ILE A 19 10.06 20.38 -7.25
N HIS A 20 11.35 20.10 -7.42
CA HIS A 20 11.88 18.73 -7.34
C HIS A 20 11.67 18.13 -5.94
N GLY A 21 11.94 18.90 -4.88
CA GLY A 21 11.67 18.51 -3.50
C GLY A 21 10.20 18.21 -3.24
N LEU A 22 9.28 19.08 -3.70
CA LEU A 22 7.84 18.88 -3.56
C LEU A 22 7.36 17.58 -4.22
N VAL A 23 7.84 17.30 -5.43
CA VAL A 23 7.48 16.09 -6.18
C VAL A 23 7.95 14.82 -5.46
N HIS A 24 9.12 14.82 -4.85
CA HIS A 24 9.59 13.67 -4.04
C HIS A 24 8.75 13.46 -2.78
N VAL A 25 8.33 14.53 -2.10
CA VAL A 25 7.45 14.44 -0.93
C VAL A 25 6.08 13.87 -1.30
N VAL A 26 5.47 14.35 -2.38
CA VAL A 26 4.17 13.83 -2.88
C VAL A 26 4.27 12.34 -3.25
N ARG A 27 5.37 11.93 -3.87
CA ARG A 27 5.62 10.51 -4.19
C ARG A 27 5.87 9.63 -2.96
N ALA A 28 6.42 10.19 -1.88
CA ALA A 28 6.59 9.46 -0.63
C ALA A 28 5.26 9.30 0.12
N GLN A 29 4.40 10.33 0.11
CA GLN A 29 3.06 10.26 0.71
C GLN A 29 2.13 9.30 -0.03
N ASN A 30 2.21 9.18 -1.35
CA ASN A 30 1.42 8.18 -2.08
C ASN A 30 1.86 6.72 -1.81
N ARG A 31 2.94 6.52 -1.03
CA ARG A 31 3.40 5.21 -0.56
C ARG A 31 2.98 4.87 0.87
N THR A 32 2.25 5.72 1.60
CA THR A 32 1.57 5.26 2.82
C THR A 32 0.44 4.33 2.41
N ARG A 33 0.82 3.08 2.14
CA ARG A 33 -0.08 1.97 1.84
C ARG A 33 -0.92 1.74 3.09
N ALA A 34 -2.24 1.67 2.91
CA ALA A 34 -3.11 1.23 3.99
C ALA A 34 -2.67 -0.18 4.43
N THR A 35 -2.46 -0.36 5.73
CA THR A 35 -1.95 -1.61 6.30
C THR A 35 -3.11 -2.45 6.85
N THR A 36 -2.93 -3.75 6.83
CA THR A 36 -3.90 -4.67 7.43
C THR A 36 -3.81 -4.55 8.95
N HIS A 37 -4.94 -4.52 9.66
CA HIS A 37 -4.91 -4.48 11.12
C HIS A 37 -4.12 -5.70 11.68
N PRO A 38 -3.20 -5.51 12.63
CA PRO A 38 -2.33 -6.59 13.10
C PRO A 38 -3.09 -7.78 13.68
N ASP A 39 -4.24 -7.55 14.31
CA ASP A 39 -5.09 -8.63 14.83
C ASP A 39 -5.74 -9.45 13.72
N GLU A 40 -6.19 -8.81 12.64
CA GLU A 40 -6.76 -9.53 11.49
C GLU A 40 -5.68 -10.35 10.78
N ALA A 41 -4.45 -9.81 10.67
CA ALA A 41 -3.31 -10.54 10.14
C ALA A 41 -2.92 -11.74 11.01
N ARG A 42 -2.91 -11.57 12.34
CA ARG A 42 -2.65 -12.67 13.29
C ARG A 42 -3.73 -13.75 13.20
N ALA A 43 -5.00 -13.36 13.13
CA ALA A 43 -6.11 -14.29 13.01
C ALA A 43 -6.01 -15.12 11.72
N LEU A 44 -5.77 -14.47 10.57
CA LEU A 44 -5.61 -15.15 9.30
C LEU A 44 -4.43 -16.14 9.33
N ASN A 45 -3.27 -15.70 9.81
CA ASN A 45 -2.09 -16.56 9.93
C ASN A 45 -2.34 -17.75 10.86
N SER A 46 -3.11 -17.58 11.93
CA SER A 46 -3.49 -18.67 12.84
C SER A 46 -4.40 -19.70 12.15
N ILE A 47 -5.36 -19.24 11.33
CA ILE A 47 -6.21 -20.13 10.51
C ILE A 47 -5.33 -20.92 9.53
N PHE A 48 -4.45 -20.24 8.80
CA PHE A 48 -3.58 -20.87 7.79
C PHE A 48 -2.62 -21.89 8.43
N ALA A 49 -2.07 -21.57 9.60
CA ALA A 49 -1.23 -22.49 10.36
C ALA A 49 -2.02 -23.73 10.81
N THR A 50 -3.24 -23.53 11.33
CA THR A 50 -4.10 -24.62 11.82
C THR A 50 -4.48 -25.58 10.69
N TRP A 51 -4.81 -25.04 9.52
CA TRP A 51 -5.23 -25.83 8.36
C TRP A 51 -4.07 -26.28 7.47
N LYS A 52 -2.83 -25.89 7.82
CA LYS A 52 -1.59 -26.18 7.05
C LYS A 52 -1.65 -25.67 5.60
N ILE A 53 -2.24 -24.49 5.43
CA ILE A 53 -2.43 -23.83 4.13
C ILE A 53 -1.34 -22.77 3.95
N ARG A 54 -0.92 -22.56 2.70
CA ARG A 54 0.00 -21.47 2.32
C ARG A 54 -0.77 -20.41 1.55
N ALA A 55 -0.46 -19.14 1.82
CA ALA A 55 -0.98 -18.02 1.04
C ALA A 55 -0.54 -18.12 -0.42
N SER A 56 -1.39 -17.63 -1.33
CA SER A 56 -1.02 -17.46 -2.73
C SER A 56 -0.08 -16.25 -2.88
N ASN A 57 0.90 -16.39 -3.77
CA ASN A 57 1.81 -15.30 -4.11
C ASN A 57 1.11 -14.18 -4.90
N GLU A 58 -0.12 -14.42 -5.38
CA GLU A 58 -0.88 -13.45 -6.18
C GLU A 58 -1.45 -12.28 -5.37
N TRP A 59 -1.59 -12.44 -4.05
CA TRP A 59 -2.07 -11.39 -3.14
C TRP A 59 -1.18 -11.15 -1.92
N ASN A 60 -0.27 -12.07 -1.59
CA ASN A 60 0.72 -11.89 -0.52
C ASN A 60 2.12 -11.54 -1.07
N ILE A 61 2.20 -10.59 -2.02
CA ILE A 61 3.43 -10.29 -2.78
C ILE A 61 4.50 -9.63 -1.89
N SER A 62 4.10 -8.71 -1.01
CA SER A 62 5.01 -7.90 -0.21
C SER A 62 5.02 -8.26 1.28
N GLY A 63 4.36 -9.35 1.68
CA GLY A 63 4.07 -9.66 3.08
C GLY A 63 2.92 -8.85 3.69
N GLU A 64 2.33 -7.92 2.94
CA GLU A 64 1.09 -7.23 3.31
C GLU A 64 -0.10 -8.01 2.75
N LEU A 65 -0.97 -8.48 3.64
CA LEU A 65 -2.08 -9.36 3.26
C LEU A 65 -3.07 -8.67 2.32
N CYS A 66 -3.46 -7.43 2.62
CA CYS A 66 -4.33 -6.63 1.75
C CYS A 66 -3.54 -5.97 0.61
N SER A 67 -2.94 -6.79 -0.26
CA SER A 67 -2.21 -6.35 -1.45
C SER A 67 -2.58 -7.14 -2.72
N GLY A 68 -2.21 -6.60 -3.88
CA GLY A 68 -2.50 -7.20 -5.18
C GLY A 68 -3.97 -7.56 -5.35
N ALA A 69 -4.24 -8.80 -5.75
CA ALA A 69 -5.57 -9.29 -6.04
C ALA A 69 -6.58 -9.17 -4.86
N ALA A 70 -6.10 -9.09 -3.61
CA ALA A 70 -6.96 -8.96 -2.42
C ALA A 70 -7.76 -7.64 -2.37
N ILE A 71 -7.28 -6.59 -3.05
CA ILE A 71 -7.95 -5.28 -3.14
C ILE A 71 -8.48 -4.97 -4.54
N ASP A 72 -8.14 -5.80 -5.54
CA ASP A 72 -8.59 -5.63 -6.92
C ASP A 72 -10.02 -6.19 -7.14
N ASN A 73 -10.56 -5.99 -8.35
CA ASN A 73 -11.91 -6.45 -8.72
C ASN A 73 -11.99 -7.91 -9.18
N VAL A 74 -11.01 -8.75 -8.81
CA VAL A 74 -11.02 -10.19 -9.09
C VAL A 74 -12.08 -10.89 -8.23
N SER A 75 -12.74 -11.93 -8.73
CA SER A 75 -13.69 -12.68 -7.89
C SER A 75 -12.98 -13.42 -6.76
N ILE A 76 -13.63 -13.56 -5.61
CA ILE A 76 -13.04 -14.28 -4.46
C ILE A 76 -12.94 -15.79 -4.70
N ASP A 77 -13.78 -16.34 -5.57
CA ASP A 77 -13.84 -17.76 -5.91
C ASP A 77 -13.04 -18.13 -7.16
N ASP A 78 -12.25 -17.18 -7.70
CA ASP A 78 -11.34 -17.45 -8.82
C ASP A 78 -10.25 -18.42 -8.37
N GLY A 79 -10.26 -19.63 -8.96
CA GLY A 79 -9.35 -20.70 -8.62
C GLY A 79 -7.87 -20.38 -8.85
N ALA A 80 -7.55 -19.40 -9.69
CA ALA A 80 -6.17 -18.95 -9.89
C ALA A 80 -5.57 -18.29 -8.63
N TYR A 81 -6.41 -17.78 -7.74
CA TYR A 81 -6.00 -17.03 -6.55
C TYR A 81 -6.24 -17.80 -5.24
N ASN A 82 -6.72 -19.05 -5.29
CA ASN A 82 -6.99 -19.87 -4.12
C ASN A 82 -5.71 -20.27 -3.36
N PRO A 83 -5.65 -20.16 -2.01
CA PRO A 83 -6.65 -19.56 -1.13
C PRO A 83 -6.68 -18.03 -1.26
N MET A 84 -7.87 -17.43 -1.27
CA MET A 84 -8.06 -16.02 -1.58
C MET A 84 -8.70 -15.25 -0.42
N ILE A 85 -8.28 -14.00 -0.21
CA ILE A 85 -8.93 -13.06 0.69
C ILE A 85 -9.45 -11.83 -0.08
N LYS A 86 -10.45 -11.16 0.49
CA LYS A 86 -10.84 -9.81 0.07
C LYS A 86 -10.65 -8.82 1.19
N CYS A 87 -10.21 -7.64 0.81
CA CYS A 87 -9.99 -6.54 1.72
C CYS A 87 -10.74 -5.28 1.29
N THR A 88 -11.18 -4.50 2.26
CA THR A 88 -11.66 -3.13 2.06
C THR A 88 -10.75 -2.18 2.81
N CYS A 89 -10.10 -1.27 2.08
CA CYS A 89 -9.16 -0.31 2.63
C CYS A 89 -9.78 1.07 2.73
N THR A 90 -9.62 1.72 3.88
CA THR A 90 -10.02 3.11 4.08
C THR A 90 -8.78 4.00 4.12
N PHE A 91 -8.66 4.91 3.15
CA PHE A 91 -7.51 5.81 3.06
C PHE A 91 -7.48 6.86 4.18
N ALA A 92 -8.63 7.15 4.81
CA ALA A 92 -8.72 8.12 5.91
C ALA A 92 -7.94 7.67 7.16
N ASN A 93 -7.91 6.37 7.45
CA ASN A 93 -7.23 5.80 8.62
C ASN A 93 -6.09 4.85 8.23
N SER A 94 -5.72 4.81 6.94
CA SER A 94 -4.75 3.87 6.38
C SER A 94 -4.94 2.42 6.87
N THR A 95 -6.19 2.01 7.10
CA THR A 95 -6.53 0.70 7.69
C THR A 95 -7.29 -0.12 6.65
N CYS A 96 -6.80 -1.33 6.38
CA CYS A 96 -7.47 -2.34 5.58
C CYS A 96 -8.10 -3.40 6.48
N ARG A 97 -9.31 -3.82 6.11
CA ARG A 97 -10.03 -4.90 6.78
C ARG A 97 -10.28 -6.06 5.84
N ILE A 98 -10.02 -7.27 6.31
CA ILE A 98 -10.38 -8.51 5.61
C ILE A 98 -11.89 -8.67 5.71
N THR A 99 -12.57 -8.71 4.57
CA THR A 99 -14.03 -8.81 4.49
C THR A 99 -14.51 -10.19 4.08
N ALA A 100 -13.65 -10.99 3.45
CA ALA A 100 -13.98 -12.36 3.10
C ALA A 100 -12.72 -13.22 2.91
N LEU A 101 -12.92 -14.53 3.07
CA LEU A 101 -11.90 -15.57 2.95
C LEU A 101 -12.52 -16.78 2.25
N PHE A 102 -11.92 -17.21 1.15
CA PHE A 102 -12.35 -18.36 0.37
C PHE A 102 -11.20 -19.35 0.20
N MET A 103 -11.50 -20.63 0.45
CA MET A 103 -10.54 -21.73 0.34
C MET A 103 -11.24 -22.93 -0.26
N ARG A 104 -10.58 -23.55 -1.24
CA ARG A 104 -11.01 -24.77 -1.91
C ARG A 104 -9.92 -25.84 -1.88
#